data_AF-A0A4S5C172-F1
#
_entry.id   AF-A0A4S5C172-F1
#
_cell.length_a   1.000
_cell.length_b   1.000
_cell.length_c   1.000
_cell.angle_alpha   90.00
_cell.angle_beta   90.00
_cell.angle_gamma   90.00
#
_symmetry.space_group_name_H-M   'P 1'
#
loop_
_entity.id
_entity.type
_entity.pdbx_description
1 polymer ?
#
loop_
_entity_poly.entity_id
_entity_poly.type
_entity_poly.pdbx_seq_one_letter_code
_entity_poly.pdbx_strand_id
1 'polypeptide(L)'
;MQPGAATTPEQAPQTPSDPGVVRVWRATSATAVTFLDGLSPVCVPFAGWWDAEAGRRRELRTPEHRAAWIAARHHRAVASVSVAQARSQCKTAREASANPLTASRRAARLAAKAARGRRKAARADVKAARVTYPAALHQRALQAHAAHAVPAGVVSWLSSQDWPVEMSAGLLGLHAAGLWLGRRHAVAPAVVEESTSVEERQLLDRLHPEYWTAHAADRGLAGTLTTPPAIGSGGIRCEVRLDGTWTVKALAAKADSIRALLGARTALRLRITGGARGGWAV
;
A
#
# COMPACT_ATOMS: atom_id res chain seq x y z
N MET A 1 66.25 43.05 2.13
CA MET A 1 64.95 43.77 2.12
C MET A 1 64.16 43.36 0.89
N GLN A 2 63.10 42.58 1.10
CA GLN A 2 62.01 42.31 0.17
C GLN A 2 60.75 42.15 1.05
N PRO A 3 59.63 42.85 0.80
CA PRO A 3 58.38 42.59 1.48
C PRO A 3 57.59 41.51 0.74
N GLY A 4 57.12 40.50 1.48
CA GLY A 4 56.20 39.47 0.99
C GLY A 4 54.78 40.02 0.86
N ALA A 5 54.15 39.74 -0.28
CA ALA A 5 52.78 40.10 -0.59
C ALA A 5 51.78 39.31 0.27
N ALA A 6 50.84 40.01 0.91
CA ALA A 6 49.67 39.42 1.56
C ALA A 6 48.57 39.22 0.52
N THR A 7 48.14 37.97 0.32
CA THR A 7 46.99 37.60 -0.50
C THR A 7 45.71 37.69 0.33
N THR A 8 44.77 38.52 -0.13
CA THR A 8 43.39 38.63 0.38
C THR A 8 42.59 37.39 -0.03
N PRO A 9 41.82 36.72 0.87
CA PRO A 9 40.93 35.65 0.46
C PRO A 9 39.67 36.21 -0.20
N GLU A 10 39.41 35.71 -1.41
CA GLU A 10 38.24 35.94 -2.24
C GLU A 10 36.97 35.42 -1.55
N GLN A 11 36.00 36.31 -1.33
CA GLN A 11 34.71 36.00 -0.72
C GLN A 11 33.80 35.37 -1.78
N ALA A 12 33.38 34.12 -1.57
CA ALA A 12 32.45 33.41 -2.45
C ALA A 12 31.07 34.11 -2.50
N PRO A 13 30.38 34.10 -3.65
CA PRO A 13 29.11 34.81 -3.83
C PRO A 13 28.00 34.18 -2.98
N GLN A 14 27.49 34.93 -2.00
CA GLN A 14 26.28 34.57 -1.27
C GLN A 14 25.07 34.73 -2.19
N THR A 15 24.38 33.63 -2.48
CA THR A 15 23.05 33.67 -3.10
C THR A 15 22.06 34.19 -2.06
N PRO A 16 21.29 35.26 -2.35
CA PRO A 16 20.27 35.74 -1.43
C PRO A 16 19.10 34.75 -1.42
N SER A 17 19.03 33.93 -0.37
CA SER A 17 17.80 33.22 -0.02
C SER A 17 16.80 34.23 0.52
N ASP A 18 15.94 34.75 -0.37
CA ASP A 18 14.96 35.79 -0.04
C ASP A 18 14.01 35.30 1.10
N PRO A 19 14.07 35.91 2.30
CA PRO A 19 13.27 35.49 3.44
C PRO A 19 11.77 35.69 3.23
N GLY A 20 11.35 36.46 2.23
CA GLY A 20 9.95 36.62 1.82
C GLY A 20 9.39 35.37 1.15
N VAL A 21 10.14 34.77 0.22
CA VAL A 21 9.75 33.55 -0.51
C VAL A 21 9.62 32.37 0.44
N VAL A 22 10.55 32.23 1.40
CA VAL A 22 10.51 31.18 2.42
C VAL A 22 9.31 31.34 3.36
N ARG A 23 8.93 32.57 3.72
CA ARG A 23 7.77 32.85 4.58
C ARG A 23 6.44 32.58 3.89
N VAL A 24 6.27 33.01 2.64
CA VAL A 24 5.06 32.75 1.84
C VAL A 24 4.88 31.26 1.60
N TRP A 25 5.96 30.54 1.28
CA TRP A 25 5.91 29.10 1.09
C TRP A 25 5.53 28.34 2.38
N ARG A 26 6.08 28.75 3.54
CA ARG A 26 5.70 28.19 4.86
C ARG A 26 4.25 28.48 5.26
N ALA A 27 3.73 29.68 4.99
CA ALA A 27 2.35 30.02 5.31
C ALA A 27 1.35 29.25 4.44
N THR A 28 1.67 29.09 3.14
CA THR A 28 0.82 28.36 2.19
C THR A 28 0.82 26.86 2.49
N SER A 29 1.98 26.29 2.85
CA SER A 29 2.09 24.89 3.27
C SER A 29 1.43 24.62 4.62
N ALA A 30 1.53 25.51 5.60
CA ALA A 30 0.83 25.36 6.89
C ALA A 30 -0.69 25.36 6.71
N THR A 31 -1.23 26.26 5.88
CA THR A 31 -2.67 26.33 5.59
C THR A 31 -3.15 25.07 4.86
N ALA A 32 -2.36 24.57 3.90
CA ALA A 32 -2.66 23.32 3.20
C ALA A 32 -2.66 22.12 4.16
N VAL A 33 -1.71 22.04 5.10
CA VAL A 33 -1.65 20.98 6.11
C VAL A 33 -2.87 21.03 7.04
N THR A 34 -3.23 22.20 7.57
CA THR A 34 -4.42 22.35 8.44
C THR A 34 -5.72 21.99 7.72
N PHE A 35 -5.89 22.44 6.47
CA PHE A 35 -7.06 22.08 5.68
C PHE A 35 -7.14 20.58 5.41
N LEU A 36 -6.02 19.98 4.99
CA LEU A 36 -5.95 18.55 4.79
C LEU A 36 -6.30 17.87 6.11
N ASP A 37 -5.66 18.19 7.24
CA ASP A 37 -5.91 17.61 8.57
C ASP A 37 -7.37 17.69 9.02
N GLY A 38 -8.10 18.76 8.68
CA GLY A 38 -9.55 18.85 8.89
C GLY A 38 -10.35 17.81 8.09
N LEU A 39 -9.87 17.40 6.92
CA LEU A 39 -10.50 16.36 6.10
C LEU A 39 -10.09 14.92 6.48
N SER A 40 -9.05 14.76 7.30
CA SER A 40 -8.53 13.44 7.75
C SER A 40 -9.60 12.55 8.39
N PRO A 41 -10.37 13.04 9.39
CA PRO A 41 -11.34 12.21 10.11
C PRO A 41 -12.43 11.64 9.19
N VAL A 42 -12.84 12.41 8.18
CA VAL A 42 -13.87 12.01 7.20
C VAL A 42 -13.39 10.82 6.35
N CYS A 43 -12.09 10.70 6.14
CA CYS A 43 -11.48 9.64 5.34
C CYS A 43 -11.12 8.38 6.15
N VAL A 44 -11.18 8.43 7.50
CA VAL A 44 -10.84 7.28 8.36
C VAL A 44 -11.74 6.06 8.13
N PRO A 45 -13.08 6.17 8.09
CA PRO A 45 -13.95 5.01 7.87
C PRO A 45 -13.65 4.34 6.53
N PHE A 46 -13.33 5.13 5.50
CA PHE A 46 -12.96 4.64 4.18
C PHE A 46 -11.64 3.86 4.19
N ALA A 47 -10.60 4.40 4.84
CA ALA A 47 -9.31 3.70 5.00
C ALA A 47 -9.46 2.42 5.85
N GLY A 48 -10.21 2.48 6.95
CA GLY A 48 -10.47 1.33 7.83
C GLY A 48 -11.22 0.21 7.11
N TRP A 49 -12.26 0.54 6.33
CA TRP A 49 -12.94 -0.43 5.47
C TRP A 49 -12.00 -1.06 4.44
N TRP A 50 -11.16 -0.25 3.80
CA TRP A 50 -10.21 -0.72 2.80
C TRP A 50 -9.19 -1.70 3.38
N ASP A 51 -8.66 -1.39 4.56
CA ASP A 51 -7.68 -2.22 5.24
C ASP A 51 -8.28 -3.51 5.80
N ALA A 52 -9.52 -3.46 6.30
CA ALA A 52 -10.30 -4.65 6.68
C ALA A 52 -10.57 -5.57 5.47
N GLU A 53 -10.97 -5.01 4.33
CA GLU A 53 -11.16 -5.76 3.09
C GLU A 53 -9.84 -6.33 2.55
N ALA A 54 -8.73 -5.59 2.68
CA ALA A 54 -7.40 -6.09 2.36
C ALA A 54 -6.97 -7.25 3.27
N GLY A 55 -7.29 -7.17 4.57
CA GLY A 55 -7.11 -8.23 5.56
C GLY A 55 -7.88 -9.50 5.17
N ARG A 56 -9.20 -9.38 5.00
CA ARG A 56 -10.08 -10.48 4.58
C ARG A 56 -9.60 -11.18 3.31
N ARG A 57 -9.15 -10.42 2.30
CA ARG A 57 -8.61 -11.00 1.06
C ARG A 57 -7.26 -11.68 1.24
N ARG A 58 -6.41 -11.21 2.17
CA ARG A 58 -5.14 -11.87 2.49
C ARG A 58 -5.38 -13.22 3.14
N GLU A 59 -6.31 -13.28 4.10
CA GLU A 59 -6.70 -14.53 4.78
C GLU A 59 -7.23 -15.58 3.79
N LEU A 60 -8.06 -15.16 2.82
CA LEU A 60 -8.59 -16.05 1.78
C LEU A 60 -7.52 -16.53 0.78
N ARG A 61 -6.35 -15.87 0.68
CA ARG A 61 -5.31 -16.20 -0.31
C ARG A 61 -4.34 -17.27 0.20
N THR A 62 -4.89 -18.39 0.62
CA THR A 62 -4.11 -19.58 1.02
C THR A 62 -3.48 -20.28 -0.19
N PRO A 63 -2.41 -21.07 0.01
CA PRO A 63 -1.83 -21.88 -1.07
C PRO A 63 -2.83 -22.89 -1.65
N GLU A 64 -3.71 -23.45 -0.82
CA GLU A 64 -4.76 -24.38 -1.23
C GLU A 64 -5.78 -23.71 -2.16
N HIS A 65 -6.29 -22.53 -1.78
CA HIS A 65 -7.20 -21.76 -2.64
C HIS A 65 -6.53 -21.31 -3.94
N ARG A 66 -5.23 -20.98 -3.89
CA ARG A 66 -4.45 -20.67 -5.09
C ARG A 66 -4.37 -21.89 -6.02
N ALA A 67 -4.06 -23.07 -5.48
CA ALA A 67 -3.99 -24.30 -6.26
C ALA A 67 -5.34 -24.65 -6.89
N ALA A 68 -6.43 -24.57 -6.12
CA ALA A 68 -7.79 -24.78 -6.62
C ALA A 68 -8.15 -23.80 -7.75
N TRP A 69 -7.78 -22.52 -7.63
CA TRP A 69 -8.00 -21.52 -8.67
C TRP A 69 -7.19 -21.80 -9.94
N ILE A 70 -5.93 -22.19 -9.81
CA ILE A 70 -5.08 -22.58 -10.95
C ILE A 70 -5.66 -23.81 -11.65
N ALA A 71 -6.05 -24.84 -10.89
CA ALA A 71 -6.67 -26.04 -11.41
C ALA A 71 -7.96 -25.72 -12.18
N ALA A 72 -8.87 -24.93 -11.59
CA ALA A 72 -10.11 -24.52 -12.25
C ALA A 72 -9.85 -23.78 -13.57
N ARG A 73 -8.84 -22.88 -13.61
CA ARG A 73 -8.42 -22.19 -14.85
C ARG A 73 -7.89 -23.16 -15.89
N HIS A 74 -7.07 -24.13 -15.48
CA HIS A 74 -6.56 -25.17 -16.37
C HIS A 74 -7.69 -26.02 -16.95
N HIS A 75 -8.61 -26.51 -16.11
CA HIS A 75 -9.79 -27.26 -16.56
C HIS A 75 -10.64 -26.46 -17.56
N ARG A 76 -10.83 -25.16 -17.34
CA ARG A 76 -11.53 -24.29 -18.31
C ARG A 76 -10.79 -24.16 -19.64
N ALA A 77 -9.46 -24.09 -19.63
CA ALA A 77 -8.65 -24.03 -20.84
C ALA A 77 -8.80 -25.33 -21.64
N VAL A 78 -8.61 -26.49 -20.99
CA VAL A 78 -8.80 -27.82 -21.58
C VAL A 78 -10.22 -27.99 -22.12
N ALA A 79 -11.24 -27.60 -21.36
CA ALA A 79 -12.64 -27.66 -21.82
C ALA A 79 -12.86 -26.77 -23.05
N SER A 80 -12.18 -25.62 -23.16
CA SER A 80 -12.28 -24.75 -24.34
C SER A 80 -11.62 -25.38 -25.58
N VAL A 81 -10.48 -26.05 -25.41
CA VAL A 81 -9.85 -26.85 -26.48
C VAL A 81 -10.78 -27.98 -26.92
N SER A 82 -11.41 -28.69 -26.00
CA SER A 82 -12.36 -29.78 -26.33
C SER A 82 -13.56 -29.28 -27.16
N VAL A 83 -14.03 -28.04 -26.91
CA VAL A 83 -15.09 -27.43 -27.72
C VAL A 83 -14.59 -27.10 -29.12
N ALA A 84 -13.36 -26.63 -29.27
CA ALA A 84 -12.76 -26.37 -30.58
C ALA A 84 -12.59 -27.67 -31.38
N GLN A 85 -12.08 -28.73 -30.75
CA GLN A 85 -11.96 -30.07 -31.35
C GLN A 85 -13.32 -30.63 -31.77
N ALA A 86 -14.33 -30.56 -30.90
CA ALA A 86 -15.67 -31.06 -31.24
C ALA A 86 -16.34 -30.27 -32.38
N ARG A 87 -16.03 -28.97 -32.51
CA ARG A 87 -16.44 -28.16 -33.68
C ARG A 87 -15.75 -28.63 -34.96
N SER A 88 -14.46 -28.91 -34.90
CA SER A 88 -13.72 -29.48 -36.03
C SER A 88 -14.30 -30.82 -36.47
N GLN A 89 -14.54 -31.74 -35.53
CA GLN A 89 -15.19 -33.03 -35.80
C GLN A 89 -16.59 -32.87 -36.42
N CYS A 90 -17.37 -31.89 -35.95
CA CYS A 90 -18.66 -31.58 -36.57
C CYS A 90 -18.51 -31.09 -38.01
N LYS A 91 -17.44 -30.36 -38.34
CA LYS A 91 -17.14 -29.90 -39.70
C LYS A 91 -16.74 -31.09 -40.57
N THR A 92 -15.77 -31.90 -40.14
CA THR A 92 -15.34 -33.10 -40.86
C THR A 92 -16.49 -34.08 -41.10
N ALA A 93 -17.38 -34.30 -40.12
CA ALA A 93 -18.54 -35.16 -40.29
C ALA A 93 -19.59 -34.60 -41.27
N ARG A 94 -19.65 -33.27 -41.47
CA ARG A 94 -20.50 -32.64 -42.49
C ARG A 94 -19.92 -32.81 -43.88
N GLU A 95 -18.60 -32.69 -43.99
CA GLU A 95 -17.86 -32.88 -45.25
C GLU A 95 -17.90 -34.34 -45.70
N ALA A 96 -17.79 -35.29 -44.77
CA ALA A 96 -17.85 -36.71 -45.07
C ALA A 96 -19.24 -37.23 -45.47
N SER A 97 -20.33 -36.55 -45.09
CA SER A 97 -21.68 -36.99 -45.43
C SER A 97 -22.72 -35.87 -45.41
N ALA A 98 -23.46 -35.74 -46.51
CA ALA A 98 -24.61 -34.85 -46.60
C ALA A 98 -25.79 -35.28 -45.71
N ASN A 99 -25.93 -36.59 -45.44
CA ASN A 99 -27.04 -37.13 -44.63
C ASN A 99 -26.87 -36.76 -43.14
N PRO A 100 -27.81 -36.01 -42.52
CA PRO A 100 -27.72 -35.57 -41.13
C PRO A 100 -27.96 -36.66 -40.09
N LEU A 101 -28.49 -37.81 -40.50
CA LEU A 101 -28.85 -38.92 -39.61
C LEU A 101 -27.74 -39.97 -39.45
N THR A 102 -26.63 -39.81 -40.16
CA THR A 102 -25.48 -40.72 -40.05
C THR A 102 -24.96 -40.80 -38.62
N ALA A 103 -24.51 -41.99 -38.23
CA ALA A 103 -23.97 -42.25 -36.91
C ALA A 103 -22.82 -41.28 -36.55
N SER A 104 -21.94 -40.98 -37.52
CA SER A 104 -20.83 -40.03 -37.37
C SER A 104 -21.29 -38.61 -37.07
N ARG A 105 -22.32 -38.08 -37.75
CA ARG A 105 -22.85 -36.73 -37.50
C ARG A 105 -23.61 -36.66 -36.18
N ARG A 106 -24.36 -37.70 -35.80
CA ARG A 106 -25.01 -37.78 -34.50
C ARG A 106 -23.98 -37.82 -33.37
N ALA A 107 -22.96 -38.66 -33.48
CA ALA A 107 -21.85 -38.76 -32.52
C ALA A 107 -21.11 -37.43 -32.36
N ALA A 108 -20.75 -36.76 -33.46
CA ALA A 108 -20.09 -35.46 -33.42
C ALA A 108 -20.95 -34.37 -32.75
N ARG A 109 -22.27 -34.35 -33.00
CA ARG A 109 -23.21 -33.42 -32.34
C ARG A 109 -23.30 -33.71 -30.83
N LEU A 110 -23.36 -34.96 -30.42
CA LEU A 110 -23.37 -35.37 -29.01
C LEU A 110 -22.06 -34.98 -28.31
N ALA A 111 -20.92 -35.23 -28.95
CA ALA A 111 -19.61 -34.81 -28.45
C ALA A 111 -19.52 -33.29 -28.30
N ALA A 112 -20.03 -32.52 -29.27
CA ALA A 112 -20.08 -31.07 -29.19
C ALA A 112 -21.01 -30.57 -28.07
N LYS A 113 -22.16 -31.21 -27.85
CA LYS A 113 -23.08 -30.89 -26.74
C LYS A 113 -22.40 -31.17 -25.39
N ALA A 114 -21.77 -32.32 -25.24
CA ALA A 114 -21.04 -32.70 -24.03
C ALA A 114 -19.85 -31.76 -23.75
N ALA A 115 -19.08 -31.38 -24.77
CA ALA A 115 -17.97 -30.43 -24.64
C ALA A 115 -18.45 -29.04 -24.20
N ARG A 116 -19.58 -28.56 -24.75
CA ARG A 116 -20.21 -27.29 -24.29
C ARG A 116 -20.68 -27.38 -22.84
N GLY A 117 -21.27 -28.50 -22.44
CA GLY A 117 -21.67 -28.78 -21.05
C GLY A 117 -20.48 -28.70 -20.10
N ARG A 118 -19.39 -29.43 -20.41
CA ARG A 118 -18.12 -29.39 -19.66
C ARG A 118 -17.53 -27.98 -19.56
N ARG A 119 -17.55 -27.21 -20.66
CA ARG A 119 -17.10 -25.80 -20.63
C ARG A 119 -17.97 -24.92 -19.74
N LYS A 120 -19.28 -25.16 -19.67
CA LYS A 120 -20.18 -24.43 -18.77
C LYS A 120 -19.90 -24.77 -17.31
N ALA A 121 -19.72 -26.06 -16.99
CA ALA A 121 -19.33 -26.51 -15.65
C ALA A 121 -17.98 -25.90 -15.23
N ALA A 122 -16.93 -26.04 -16.06
CA ALA A 122 -15.62 -25.45 -15.77
C ALA A 122 -15.62 -23.92 -15.62
N ARG A 123 -16.56 -23.21 -16.29
CA ARG A 123 -16.77 -21.78 -16.07
C ARG A 123 -17.38 -21.49 -14.69
N ALA A 124 -18.32 -22.32 -14.24
CA ALA A 124 -18.89 -22.23 -12.90
C ALA A 124 -17.83 -22.52 -11.84
N ASP A 125 -16.97 -23.53 -12.04
CA ASP A 125 -15.87 -23.85 -11.11
C ASP A 125 -14.88 -22.69 -10.99
N VAL A 126 -14.51 -22.05 -12.11
CA VAL A 126 -13.69 -20.82 -12.06
C VAL A 126 -14.40 -19.68 -11.33
N LYS A 127 -15.73 -19.57 -11.44
CA LYS A 127 -16.50 -18.55 -10.72
C LYS A 127 -16.49 -18.84 -9.21
N ALA A 128 -16.69 -20.09 -8.81
CA ALA A 128 -16.62 -20.53 -7.42
C ALA A 128 -15.21 -20.31 -6.84
N ALA A 129 -14.17 -20.73 -7.55
CA ALA A 129 -12.78 -20.57 -7.11
C ALA A 129 -12.34 -19.09 -7.01
N ARG A 130 -12.99 -18.17 -7.73
CA ARG A 130 -12.75 -16.71 -7.59
C ARG A 130 -13.31 -16.14 -6.30
N VAL A 131 -14.30 -16.79 -5.69
CA VAL A 131 -14.85 -16.38 -4.39
C VAL A 131 -13.87 -16.76 -3.28
N THR A 132 -13.30 -17.97 -3.35
CA THR A 132 -12.32 -18.46 -2.36
C THR A 132 -10.91 -17.93 -2.59
N TYR A 133 -10.54 -17.58 -3.83
CA TYR A 133 -9.29 -16.89 -4.14
C TYR A 133 -9.54 -15.55 -4.84
N PRO A 134 -9.97 -14.51 -4.09
CA PRO A 134 -10.21 -13.21 -4.66
C PRO A 134 -8.90 -12.55 -5.12
N ALA A 135 -8.98 -11.79 -6.21
CA ALA A 135 -7.89 -10.91 -6.63
C ALA A 135 -7.55 -9.92 -5.50
N ALA A 136 -6.27 -9.61 -5.33
CA ALA A 136 -5.86 -8.62 -4.34
C ALA A 136 -6.44 -7.24 -4.71
N LEU A 137 -6.64 -6.37 -3.72
CA LEU A 137 -7.24 -5.04 -3.95
C LEU A 137 -6.48 -4.23 -5.00
N HIS A 138 -5.14 -4.25 -4.99
CA HIS A 138 -4.33 -3.60 -6.03
C HIS A 138 -4.56 -4.21 -7.42
N GLN A 139 -4.69 -5.53 -7.53
CA GLN A 139 -5.02 -6.19 -8.80
C GLN A 139 -6.42 -5.84 -9.27
N ARG A 140 -7.38 -5.66 -8.34
CA ARG A 140 -8.73 -5.19 -8.66
C ARG A 140 -8.75 -3.74 -9.10
N ALA A 141 -7.96 -2.87 -8.45
CA ALA A 141 -7.78 -1.50 -8.88
C ALA A 141 -7.23 -1.48 -10.31
N LEU A 142 -6.12 -2.18 -10.56
CA LEU A 142 -5.55 -2.34 -11.91
C LEU A 142 -6.54 -2.92 -12.93
N GLN A 143 -7.35 -3.91 -12.56
CA GLN A 143 -8.39 -4.47 -13.43
C GLN A 143 -9.51 -3.47 -13.72
N ALA A 144 -9.92 -2.67 -12.73
CA ALA A 144 -10.86 -1.58 -12.93
C ALA A 144 -10.26 -0.54 -13.89
N HIS A 145 -9.00 -0.17 -13.72
CA HIS A 145 -8.31 0.75 -14.63
C HIS A 145 -8.19 0.21 -16.05
N ALA A 146 -7.80 -1.05 -16.21
CA ALA A 146 -7.80 -1.69 -17.52
C ALA A 146 -9.21 -1.75 -18.12
N ALA A 147 -10.23 -2.01 -17.31
CA ALA A 147 -11.62 -2.01 -17.74
C ALA A 147 -12.20 -0.60 -18.00
N HIS A 148 -11.53 0.48 -17.58
CA HIS A 148 -11.85 1.86 -17.95
C HIS A 148 -10.98 2.40 -19.10
N ALA A 149 -9.79 1.83 -19.31
CA ALA A 149 -8.93 2.12 -20.46
C ALA A 149 -9.37 1.37 -21.74
N VAL A 150 -9.87 0.13 -21.61
CA VAL A 150 -10.32 -0.68 -22.76
C VAL A 150 -11.61 -0.18 -23.42
N PRO A 151 -12.59 0.44 -22.71
CA PRO A 151 -13.74 1.09 -23.34
C PRO A 151 -13.38 2.36 -24.10
N ALA A 152 -12.23 3.00 -23.86
CA ALA A 152 -11.86 4.20 -24.62
C ALA A 152 -11.78 3.92 -26.14
N GLY A 153 -11.45 2.68 -26.54
CA GLY A 153 -11.45 2.27 -27.95
C GLY A 153 -12.80 1.79 -28.52
N VAL A 154 -13.79 1.45 -27.68
CA VAL A 154 -15.09 0.87 -28.13
C VAL A 154 -16.27 1.82 -27.87
N VAL A 155 -16.16 2.69 -26.86
CA VAL A 155 -17.14 3.74 -26.53
C VAL A 155 -16.95 4.97 -27.42
N SER A 156 -15.73 5.25 -27.89
CA SER A 156 -15.46 6.30 -28.90
C SER A 156 -16.20 6.05 -30.24
N TRP A 157 -16.64 4.81 -30.49
CA TRP A 157 -17.46 4.49 -31.67
C TRP A 157 -18.98 4.70 -31.46
N LEU A 158 -19.46 4.81 -30.21
CA LEU A 158 -20.89 4.85 -29.87
C LEU A 158 -21.34 6.12 -29.12
N SER A 159 -20.43 6.96 -28.62
CA SER A 159 -20.75 8.27 -28.07
C SER A 159 -19.85 9.34 -28.66
N SER A 160 -20.44 10.41 -29.19
CA SER A 160 -19.76 11.64 -29.63
C SER A 160 -19.14 12.46 -28.48
N GLN A 161 -18.85 11.83 -27.36
CA GLN A 161 -18.07 12.39 -26.26
C GLN A 161 -17.08 11.32 -25.79
N ASP A 162 -15.79 11.62 -25.94
CA ASP A 162 -14.72 10.81 -25.37
C ASP A 162 -14.82 10.87 -23.84
N TRP A 163 -14.87 9.70 -23.18
CA TRP A 163 -14.72 9.66 -21.72
C TRP A 163 -13.28 10.06 -21.39
N PRO A 164 -13.04 11.19 -20.70
CA PRO A 164 -11.70 11.73 -20.57
C PRO A 164 -10.85 10.80 -19.69
N VAL A 165 -9.67 10.41 -20.19
CA VAL A 165 -8.67 9.67 -19.41
C VAL A 165 -8.32 10.46 -18.14
N GLU A 166 -8.40 11.78 -18.22
CA GLU A 166 -8.20 12.76 -17.15
C GLU A 166 -9.20 12.58 -16.01
N MET A 167 -10.47 12.30 -16.29
CA MET A 167 -11.49 12.04 -15.25
C MET A 167 -11.19 10.75 -14.49
N SER A 168 -10.69 9.73 -15.19
CA SER A 168 -10.30 8.46 -14.58
C SER A 168 -9.03 8.61 -13.72
N ALA A 169 -8.06 9.42 -14.16
CA ALA A 169 -6.86 9.76 -13.40
C ALA A 169 -7.18 10.67 -12.19
N GLY A 170 -8.15 11.58 -12.31
CA GLY A 170 -8.62 12.42 -11.21
C GLY A 170 -9.32 11.62 -10.10
N LEU A 171 -10.23 10.72 -10.47
CA LEU A 171 -10.86 9.79 -9.52
C LEU A 171 -9.83 8.90 -8.79
N LEU A 172 -8.80 8.48 -9.53
CA LEU A 172 -7.65 7.75 -8.99
C LEU A 172 -6.87 8.56 -7.96
N GLY A 173 -6.52 9.80 -8.31
CA GLY A 173 -5.87 10.74 -7.41
C GLY A 173 -6.70 10.97 -6.15
N LEU A 174 -8.01 11.12 -6.28
CA LEU A 174 -8.93 11.32 -5.17
C LEU A 174 -9.02 10.07 -4.26
N HIS A 175 -9.07 8.87 -4.83
CA HIS A 175 -9.07 7.61 -4.07
C HIS A 175 -7.76 7.40 -3.30
N ALA A 176 -6.63 7.61 -3.96
CA ALA A 176 -5.31 7.50 -3.35
C ALA A 176 -5.14 8.56 -2.25
N ALA A 177 -5.56 9.80 -2.52
CA ALA A 177 -5.57 10.89 -1.56
C ALA A 177 -6.44 10.52 -0.35
N GLY A 178 -7.67 10.04 -0.53
CA GLY A 178 -8.56 9.64 0.56
C GLY A 178 -7.99 8.49 1.42
N LEU A 179 -7.35 7.48 0.81
CA LEU A 179 -6.66 6.43 1.56
C LEU A 179 -5.48 6.97 2.34
N TRP A 180 -4.65 7.82 1.73
CA TRP A 180 -3.54 8.47 2.38
C TRP A 180 -4.03 9.34 3.55
N LEU A 181 -5.11 10.10 3.32
CA LEU A 181 -5.74 10.98 4.28
C LEU A 181 -6.34 10.21 5.48
N GLY A 182 -7.00 9.09 5.25
CA GLY A 182 -7.54 8.27 6.33
C GLY A 182 -6.44 7.55 7.11
N ARG A 183 -5.37 7.08 6.42
CA ARG A 183 -4.25 6.38 7.08
C ARG A 183 -3.35 7.30 7.87
N ARG A 184 -3.12 8.54 7.44
CA ARG A 184 -2.38 9.52 8.25
C ARG A 184 -3.13 9.90 9.53
N HIS A 185 -4.46 9.70 9.60
CA HIS A 185 -5.21 9.84 10.85
C HIS A 185 -5.23 8.55 11.67
N ALA A 186 -5.20 7.37 11.04
CA ALA A 186 -5.01 6.10 11.74
C ALA A 186 -3.59 5.96 12.34
N VAL A 187 -2.62 6.70 11.80
CA VAL A 187 -1.27 6.91 12.35
C VAL A 187 -1.17 8.24 13.09
N ALA A 188 -2.20 9.11 13.02
CA ALA A 188 -2.22 10.27 13.90
C ALA A 188 -2.36 9.72 15.32
N PRO A 189 -1.50 10.15 16.24
CA PRO A 189 -1.58 9.72 17.62
C PRO A 189 -3.01 9.98 18.09
N ALA A 190 -3.58 8.99 18.78
CA ALA A 190 -4.82 9.13 19.52
C ALA A 190 -4.90 10.56 20.05
N VAL A 191 -5.94 11.28 19.61
CA VAL A 191 -6.27 12.67 19.96
C VAL A 191 -5.24 13.22 20.92
N VAL A 192 -4.21 13.87 20.38
CA VAL A 192 -3.41 14.82 21.17
C VAL A 192 -4.42 15.87 21.58
N GLU A 193 -5.12 15.58 22.68
CA GLU A 193 -6.05 16.48 23.30
C GLU A 193 -5.34 17.83 23.41
N GLU A 194 -6.12 18.90 23.41
CA GLU A 194 -5.71 20.27 23.77
C GLU A 194 -4.88 20.34 25.09
N SER A 195 -4.76 19.22 25.83
CA SER A 195 -3.98 18.98 27.04
C SER A 195 -2.50 18.61 26.84
N THR A 196 -2.01 18.34 25.62
CA THR A 196 -0.59 17.91 25.42
C THR A 196 0.36 19.10 25.32
N SER A 197 1.31 19.17 26.26
CA SER A 197 2.27 20.25 26.38
C SER A 197 3.20 20.36 25.15
N VAL A 198 3.81 21.54 24.97
CA VAL A 198 4.80 21.75 23.89
C VAL A 198 5.99 20.79 24.02
N GLU A 199 6.40 20.49 25.27
CA GLU A 199 7.48 19.54 25.54
C GLU A 199 7.12 18.13 25.07
N GLU A 200 5.90 17.66 25.36
CA GLU A 200 5.44 16.33 24.93
C GLU A 200 5.33 16.20 23.41
N ARG A 201 4.86 17.24 22.71
CA ARG A 201 4.85 17.26 21.24
C ARG A 201 6.25 17.14 20.65
N GLN A 202 7.22 17.88 21.20
CA GLN A 202 8.61 17.76 20.76
C GLN A 202 9.19 16.37 21.03
N LEU A 203 8.81 15.73 22.14
CA LEU A 203 9.23 14.36 22.41
C LEU A 203 8.62 13.36 21.42
N LEU A 204 7.34 13.52 21.07
CA LEU A 204 6.67 12.67 20.07
C LEU A 204 7.32 12.79 18.69
N ASP A 205 7.59 14.02 18.24
CA ASP A 205 8.24 14.28 16.96
C ASP A 205 9.62 13.63 16.89
N ARG A 206 10.40 13.71 17.98
CA ARG A 206 11.75 13.13 18.04
C ARG A 206 11.76 11.62 18.28
N LEU A 207 10.72 11.07 18.89
CA LEU A 207 10.52 9.62 19.00
C LEU A 207 9.99 9.00 17.71
N HIS A 208 9.44 9.80 16.80
CA HIS A 208 8.90 9.32 15.53
C HIS A 208 9.97 8.55 14.74
N PRO A 209 9.62 7.41 14.09
CA PRO A 209 10.61 6.55 13.42
C PRO A 209 11.48 7.26 12.40
N GLU A 210 10.93 8.25 11.69
CA GLU A 210 11.67 9.04 10.70
C GLU A 210 12.77 9.89 11.33
N TYR A 211 12.46 10.62 12.41
CA TYR A 211 13.45 11.41 13.14
C TYR A 211 14.48 10.51 13.81
N TRP A 212 14.01 9.44 14.47
CA TRP A 212 14.89 8.48 15.15
C TRP A 212 15.90 7.88 14.18
N THR A 213 15.45 7.36 13.04
CA THR A 213 16.33 6.71 12.05
C THR A 213 17.38 7.69 11.51
N ALA A 214 17.01 8.96 11.32
CA ALA A 214 17.93 9.98 10.82
C ALA A 214 19.04 10.38 11.82
N HIS A 215 18.81 10.23 13.13
CA HIS A 215 19.70 10.81 14.16
C HIS A 215 20.23 9.79 15.19
N ALA A 216 19.68 8.58 15.25
CA ALA A 216 20.06 7.56 16.23
C ALA A 216 21.52 7.11 16.04
N ALA A 217 22.00 7.00 14.79
CA ALA A 217 23.36 6.58 14.51
C ALA A 217 24.40 7.52 15.14
N ASP A 218 24.20 8.83 15.02
CA ASP A 218 25.10 9.87 15.57
C ASP A 218 25.18 9.83 17.10
N ARG A 219 24.19 9.23 17.77
CA ARG A 219 24.15 9.07 19.23
C ARG A 219 24.58 7.69 19.71
N GLY A 220 25.11 6.85 18.80
CA GLY A 220 25.53 5.49 19.09
C GLY A 220 24.35 4.53 19.34
N LEU A 221 23.20 4.81 18.73
CA LEU A 221 21.96 4.02 18.78
C LEU A 221 21.65 3.36 17.43
N ALA A 222 22.63 3.27 16.52
CA ALA A 222 22.49 2.57 15.24
C ALA A 222 22.01 1.13 15.47
N GLY A 223 21.08 0.66 14.64
CA GLY A 223 20.48 -0.68 14.80
C GLY A 223 19.21 -0.71 15.67
N THR A 224 18.83 0.44 16.25
CA THR A 224 17.53 0.60 16.94
C THR A 224 16.52 1.30 16.04
N LEU A 225 15.25 0.90 16.13
CA LEU A 225 14.16 1.53 15.36
C LEU A 225 12.92 1.67 16.23
N THR A 226 12.42 2.89 16.39
CA THR A 226 11.16 3.14 17.11
C THR A 226 9.94 2.75 16.28
N THR A 227 8.84 2.43 16.96
CA THR A 227 7.49 2.50 16.38
C THR A 227 6.88 3.87 16.63
N PRO A 228 5.80 4.25 15.92
CA PRO A 228 5.07 5.46 16.25
C PRO A 228 4.71 5.50 17.76
N PRO A 229 5.12 6.56 18.48
CA PRO A 229 4.89 6.66 19.92
C PRO A 229 3.40 6.89 20.22
N ALA A 230 2.93 6.35 21.33
CA ALA A 230 1.56 6.51 21.81
C ALA A 230 1.53 7.23 23.16
N ILE A 231 0.62 8.18 23.33
CA ILE A 231 0.34 8.81 24.62
C ILE A 231 -0.59 7.87 25.40
N GLY A 232 -0.20 7.52 26.63
CA GLY A 232 -1.06 6.79 27.57
C GLY A 232 -1.19 7.52 28.90
N SER A 233 -2.00 6.98 29.80
CA SER A 233 -2.23 7.54 31.15
C SER A 233 -0.97 7.63 32.02
N GLY A 234 0.10 6.91 31.66
CA GLY A 234 1.40 6.93 32.33
C GLY A 234 2.50 7.72 31.61
N GLY A 235 2.16 8.47 30.55
CA GLY A 235 3.11 9.21 29.71
C GLY A 235 3.27 8.61 28.31
N ILE A 236 4.31 9.04 27.60
CA ILE A 236 4.61 8.59 26.23
C ILE A 236 5.23 7.18 26.27
N ARG A 237 4.63 6.24 25.53
CA ARG A 237 5.12 4.88 25.35
C ARG A 237 5.56 4.67 23.91
N CYS A 238 6.75 4.09 23.71
CA CYS A 238 7.30 3.82 22.39
C CYS A 238 7.92 2.44 22.38
N GLU A 239 7.63 1.61 21.40
CA GLU A 239 8.37 0.35 21.24
C GLU A 239 9.64 0.63 20.43
N VAL A 240 10.73 -0.05 20.78
CA VAL A 240 12.01 0.04 20.08
C VAL A 240 12.41 -1.35 19.64
N ARG A 241 12.49 -1.57 18.33
CA ARG A 241 13.08 -2.77 17.76
C ARG A 241 14.58 -2.74 18.01
N LEU A 242 15.08 -3.82 18.58
CA LEU A 242 16.49 -4.08 18.79
C LEU A 242 16.96 -5.03 17.68
N ASP A 243 18.03 -4.68 16.99
CA ASP A 243 18.70 -5.66 16.14
C ASP A 243 19.45 -6.71 16.99
N GLY A 244 20.10 -7.67 16.33
CA GLY A 244 20.84 -8.74 17.00
C GLY A 244 22.06 -8.28 17.82
N THR A 245 22.43 -7.00 17.78
CA THR A 245 23.54 -6.42 18.56
C THR A 245 23.08 -5.76 19.85
N TRP A 246 21.80 -5.39 19.94
CA TRP A 246 21.23 -4.71 21.09
C TRP A 246 20.51 -5.66 22.04
N THR A 247 20.75 -5.44 23.34
CA THR A 247 19.91 -6.01 24.42
C THR A 247 19.14 -4.89 25.11
N VAL A 248 18.02 -5.23 25.76
CA VAL A 248 17.23 -4.26 26.55
C VAL A 248 18.12 -3.58 27.60
N LYS A 249 19.02 -4.33 28.23
CA LYS A 249 19.98 -3.82 29.20
C LYS A 249 20.96 -2.83 28.56
N ALA A 250 21.49 -3.14 27.37
CA ALA A 250 22.39 -2.25 26.65
C ALA A 250 21.69 -0.95 26.22
N LEU A 251 20.43 -1.03 25.77
CA LEU A 251 19.63 0.15 25.46
C LEU A 251 19.37 0.99 26.72
N ALA A 252 19.00 0.35 27.84
CA ALA A 252 18.79 1.02 29.12
C ALA A 252 20.05 1.74 29.63
N ALA A 253 21.24 1.15 29.41
CA ALA A 253 22.52 1.76 29.75
C ALA A 253 22.85 3.02 28.91
N LYS A 254 22.17 3.21 27.77
CA LYS A 254 22.30 4.38 26.88
C LYS A 254 21.19 5.42 27.10
N ALA A 255 20.53 5.41 28.26
CA ALA A 255 19.46 6.36 28.59
C ALA A 255 19.85 7.83 28.38
N ASP A 256 21.09 8.22 28.67
CA ASP A 256 21.54 9.60 28.47
C ASP A 256 21.70 9.97 26.99
N SER A 257 22.20 9.04 26.16
CA SER A 257 22.21 9.21 24.70
C SER A 257 20.79 9.38 24.16
N ILE A 258 19.83 8.62 24.69
CA ILE A 258 18.41 8.72 24.33
C ILE A 258 17.84 10.07 24.75
N ARG A 259 18.04 10.51 26.01
CA ARG A 259 17.59 11.84 26.45
C ARG A 259 18.15 12.95 25.57
N ALA A 260 19.44 12.88 25.28
CA ALA A 260 20.10 13.88 24.47
C ALA A 260 19.62 13.84 23.00
N LEU A 261 19.23 12.68 22.46
CA LEU A 261 18.61 12.56 21.13
C LEU A 261 17.23 13.22 21.11
N LEU A 262 16.46 13.00 22.17
CA LEU A 262 15.13 13.57 22.36
C LEU A 262 15.16 15.05 22.76
N GLY A 263 16.33 15.63 23.02
CA GLY A 263 16.43 16.97 23.61
C GLY A 263 15.71 17.10 24.95
N ALA A 264 15.60 15.98 25.68
CA ALA A 264 14.89 15.90 26.94
C ALA A 264 15.75 16.39 28.11
N ARG A 265 15.12 17.00 29.12
CA ARG A 265 15.76 17.32 30.39
C ARG A 265 16.32 16.07 31.07
N THR A 266 17.45 16.20 31.76
CA THR A 266 18.11 15.08 32.48
C THR A 266 17.20 14.45 33.54
N ALA A 267 16.33 15.24 34.16
CA ALA A 267 15.34 14.78 35.14
C ALA A 267 14.16 13.98 34.52
N LEU A 268 14.05 13.89 33.19
CA LEU A 268 13.00 13.11 32.55
C LEU A 268 13.16 11.63 32.93
N ARG A 269 12.10 11.08 33.54
CA ARG A 269 12.02 9.67 33.90
C ARG A 269 11.88 8.86 32.61
N LEU A 270 12.89 8.06 32.31
CA LEU A 270 12.86 7.06 31.25
C LEU A 270 12.87 5.69 31.90
N ARG A 271 11.93 4.84 31.51
CA ARG A 271 11.87 3.44 31.90
C ARG A 271 11.97 2.61 30.64
N ILE A 272 13.03 1.83 30.52
CA ILE A 272 13.26 0.93 29.39
C ILE A 272 13.14 -0.51 29.91
N THR A 273 12.23 -1.26 29.33
CA THR A 273 11.86 -2.62 29.71
C THR A 273 11.80 -3.53 28.49
N GLY A 274 11.70 -4.84 28.72
CA GLY A 274 11.50 -5.80 27.62
C GLY A 274 10.11 -5.62 27.00
N GLY A 275 10.06 -5.63 25.66
CA GLY A 275 8.81 -5.62 24.92
C GLY A 275 8.12 -6.98 24.94
N ALA A 276 6.86 -7.01 24.50
CA ALA A 276 6.07 -8.24 24.41
C ALA A 276 6.60 -9.23 23.35
N ARG A 277 7.48 -8.76 22.46
CA ARG A 277 8.09 -9.53 21.37
C ARG A 277 9.60 -9.67 21.62
N GLY A 278 10.17 -10.84 21.30
CA GLY A 278 11.62 -11.04 21.37
C GLY A 278 12.36 -10.05 20.45
N GLY A 279 13.43 -9.44 20.95
CA GLY A 279 14.16 -8.39 20.21
C GLY A 279 13.50 -7.01 20.23
N TRP A 280 12.63 -6.74 21.20
CA TRP A 280 11.99 -5.43 21.38
C TRP A 280 12.18 -4.91 22.80
N ALA A 281 12.28 -3.59 22.92
CA ALA A 281 12.19 -2.85 24.17
C ALA A 281 10.98 -1.91 24.15
N VAL A 282 10.58 -1.46 25.33
CA VAL A 282 9.51 -0.46 25.57
C VAL A 282 9.97 0.48 26.66
#